data_AF-A0A2E8SUQ8-F1
#
_entry.id   AF-A0A2E8SUQ8-F1
#
_cell.length_a   1.000
_cell.length_b   1.000
_cell.length_c   1.000
_cell.angle_alpha   90.00
_cell.angle_beta   90.00
_cell.angle_gamma   90.00
#
_symmetry.space_group_name_H-M   'P 1'
#
loop_
_entity.id
_entity.type
_entity.pdbx_description
1 polymer ?
#
loop_
_entity_poly.entity_id
_entity_poly.type
_entity_poly.pdbx_seq_one_letter_code
_entity_poly.pdbx_strand_id
1 'polypeptide(L)'
;MDEASLEPVHGEPPAVAGPRSATWMETWTNVGAPTLFGLVVGALWQWKVQPTLAYGIPNPVQAPLLMMLLCAPLFHRLLTQHPQKLWKEYALGVLLLGGFFSAVWMSGYGGFVCGGYLAVVVWIWVSTSWWRFHLPPFRLAIWHTFGVNIGALGGSIMMYGLLG
;
A
#
# COMPACT_ATOMS: atom_id res chain seq x y z
N MET A 1 -25.22 -6.33 -33.88
CA MET A 1 -24.72 -6.93 -35.13
C MET A 1 -23.33 -6.37 -35.37
N ASP A 2 -22.22 -7.04 -35.15
CA ASP A 2 -21.84 -8.23 -34.39
C ASP A 2 -20.31 -8.08 -34.29
N GLU A 3 -19.77 -7.93 -33.07
CA GLU A 3 -18.33 -8.11 -32.82
C GLU A 3 -17.99 -9.60 -32.92
N ALA A 4 -18.18 -10.16 -34.11
CA ALA A 4 -17.83 -11.53 -34.42
C ALA A 4 -16.37 -11.60 -34.91
N SER A 5 -15.57 -12.31 -34.12
CA SER A 5 -14.40 -13.08 -34.55
C SER A 5 -13.26 -12.33 -35.22
N LEU A 6 -12.40 -11.70 -34.41
CA LEU A 6 -10.98 -11.64 -34.74
C LEU A 6 -10.36 -12.99 -34.35
N GLU A 7 -10.46 -13.98 -35.24
CA GLU A 7 -9.62 -15.17 -35.13
C GLU A 7 -8.15 -14.77 -35.32
N PRO A 8 -7.24 -15.27 -34.48
CA PRO A 8 -5.82 -14.92 -34.59
C PRO A 8 -5.23 -15.55 -35.85
N VAL A 9 -4.64 -14.72 -36.70
CA VAL A 9 -3.78 -15.15 -37.81
C VAL A 9 -2.64 -16.00 -37.23
N HIS A 10 -2.59 -17.26 -37.63
CA HIS A 10 -1.53 -18.20 -37.28
C HIS A 10 -0.16 -17.63 -37.66
N GLY A 11 0.66 -17.32 -36.65
CA GLY A 11 2.09 -17.06 -36.83
C GLY A 11 2.63 -15.78 -36.19
N GLU A 12 1.77 -14.87 -35.74
CA GLU A 12 2.24 -13.67 -35.04
C GLU A 12 2.38 -13.98 -33.53
N PRO A 13 3.54 -13.77 -32.90
CA PRO A 13 3.62 -13.80 -31.44
C PRO A 13 2.57 -12.83 -30.91
N PRO A 14 1.81 -13.20 -29.86
CA PRO A 14 0.75 -12.33 -29.32
C PRO A 14 1.35 -10.94 -29.14
N ALA A 15 0.75 -9.93 -29.77
CA ALA A 15 1.24 -8.56 -29.76
C ALA A 15 1.68 -8.23 -28.33
N VAL A 16 3.00 -8.20 -28.13
CA VAL A 16 3.57 -7.95 -26.80
C VAL A 16 3.15 -6.52 -26.52
N ALA A 17 2.11 -6.37 -25.69
CA ALA A 17 1.62 -5.07 -25.27
C ALA A 17 2.85 -4.27 -24.88
N GLY A 18 3.14 -3.22 -25.66
CA GLY A 18 4.35 -2.42 -25.49
C GLY A 18 4.41 -1.84 -24.07
N PRO A 19 5.53 -1.22 -23.67
CA PRO A 19 5.68 -0.65 -22.34
C PRO A 19 4.49 0.26 -22.00
N ARG A 20 3.57 -0.22 -21.16
CA ARG A 20 2.38 0.54 -20.77
C ARG A 20 2.84 1.53 -19.70
N SER A 21 2.77 2.81 -20.04
CA SER A 21 2.95 3.87 -19.06
C SER A 21 1.75 3.91 -18.13
N ALA A 22 2.02 4.48 -16.98
CA ALA A 22 1.07 4.64 -15.93
C ALA A 22 -0.11 5.54 -16.30
N THR A 23 -1.35 5.07 -16.20
CA THR A 23 -2.48 6.01 -16.24
C THR A 23 -2.58 6.74 -14.90
N TRP A 24 -2.94 8.03 -14.90
CA TRP A 24 -3.10 8.81 -13.67
C TRP A 24 -4.05 8.15 -12.64
N MET A 25 -5.07 7.44 -13.11
CA MET A 25 -6.02 6.72 -12.26
C MET A 25 -5.37 5.52 -11.55
N GLU A 26 -4.53 4.75 -12.25
CA GLU A 26 -3.78 3.65 -11.66
C GLU A 26 -2.75 4.18 -10.63
N THR A 27 -2.18 5.37 -10.86
CA THR A 27 -1.25 6.00 -9.92
C THR A 27 -1.97 6.38 -8.64
N TRP A 28 -3.14 7.00 -8.80
CA TRP A 28 -3.96 7.36 -7.67
C TRP A 28 -4.39 6.11 -6.88
N THR A 29 -4.87 5.08 -7.56
CA THR A 29 -5.34 3.85 -6.91
C THR A 29 -4.23 3.11 -6.17
N ASN A 30 -3.05 2.95 -6.79
CA ASN A 30 -1.99 2.10 -6.24
C ASN A 30 -1.02 2.84 -5.31
N VAL A 31 -0.84 4.15 -5.50
CA VAL A 31 0.14 4.96 -4.77
C VAL A 31 -0.56 6.04 -3.95
N GLY A 32 -1.38 6.87 -4.60
CA GLY A 32 -1.99 8.04 -3.97
C GLY A 32 -2.93 7.70 -2.81
N ALA A 33 -3.93 6.86 -3.05
CA ALA A 33 -4.97 6.51 -2.08
C ALA A 33 -4.42 5.76 -0.85
N PRO A 34 -3.56 4.72 -0.99
CA PRO A 34 -2.93 4.08 0.16
C PRO A 34 -2.07 5.04 0.97
N THR A 35 -1.27 5.89 0.32
CA THR A 35 -0.43 6.86 1.01
C THR A 35 -1.24 7.92 1.73
N LEU A 36 -2.30 8.44 1.10
CA LEU A 36 -3.19 9.41 1.74
C LEU A 36 -3.91 8.80 2.94
N PHE A 37 -4.38 7.55 2.83
CA PHE A 37 -4.98 6.84 3.96
C PHE A 37 -3.99 6.70 5.12
N GLY A 38 -2.76 6.26 4.84
CA GLY A 38 -1.69 6.18 5.84
C GLY A 38 -1.47 7.52 6.53
N LEU A 39 -1.34 8.60 5.75
CA LEU A 39 -1.11 9.95 6.25
C LEU A 39 -2.22 10.41 7.19
N VAL A 40 -3.48 10.30 6.77
CA VAL A 40 -4.63 10.76 7.55
C VAL A 40 -4.75 9.95 8.85
N VAL A 41 -4.69 8.63 8.77
CA VAL A 41 -4.82 7.77 9.96
C VAL A 41 -3.64 7.97 10.91
N GLY A 42 -2.42 8.08 10.39
CA GLY A 42 -1.21 8.32 11.20
C GLY A 42 -1.24 9.66 11.91
N ALA A 43 -1.65 10.73 11.21
CA ALA A 43 -1.81 12.05 11.79
C ALA A 43 -2.91 12.08 12.87
N LEU A 44 -4.08 11.49 12.61
CA LEU A 44 -5.17 11.41 13.58
C LEU A 44 -4.78 10.60 14.81
N TRP A 45 -4.05 9.49 14.61
CA TRP A 45 -3.56 8.67 15.70
C TRP A 45 -2.56 9.42 16.57
N GLN A 46 -1.61 10.11 15.94
CA GLN A 46 -0.65 10.97 16.62
C GLN A 46 -1.33 12.06 17.46
N TRP A 47 -2.43 12.64 16.96
CA TRP A 47 -3.12 13.72 17.65
C TRP A 47 -4.03 13.26 18.79
N LYS A 48 -4.84 12.22 18.57
CA LYS A 48 -5.92 11.84 19.49
C LYS A 48 -5.59 10.66 20.37
N VAL A 49 -4.84 9.69 19.83
CA VAL A 49 -4.66 8.39 20.50
C VAL A 49 -3.31 8.33 21.20
N GLN A 50 -2.24 8.78 20.53
CA GLN A 50 -0.89 8.79 21.09
C GLN A 50 -0.77 9.49 22.46
N PRO A 51 -1.37 10.67 22.72
CA PRO A 51 -1.28 11.30 24.04
C PRO A 51 -2.05 10.56 25.15
N THR A 52 -2.97 9.65 24.79
CA THR A 52 -3.76 8.88 25.74
C THR A 52 -3.14 7.52 26.08
N LEU A 53 -2.11 7.09 25.34
CA LEU A 53 -1.49 5.78 25.46
C LEU A 53 -0.36 5.80 26.50
N ALA A 54 -0.57 5.13 27.64
CA ALA A 54 0.42 5.05 28.73
C ALA A 54 1.75 4.40 28.33
N TYR A 55 1.73 3.47 27.36
CA TYR A 55 2.90 2.72 26.90
C TYR A 55 3.36 3.12 25.48
N GLY A 56 2.68 4.07 24.83
CA GLY A 56 3.02 4.53 23.47
C GLY A 56 2.87 3.48 22.35
N ILE A 57 2.17 2.36 22.63
CA ILE A 57 1.89 1.27 21.69
C ILE A 57 0.35 1.15 21.56
N PRO A 58 -0.22 1.06 20.34
CA PRO A 58 0.45 1.04 19.03
C PRO A 58 1.07 2.38 18.66
N ASN A 59 2.27 2.34 18.06
CA ASN A 59 2.91 3.51 17.50
C ASN A 59 1.98 4.11 16.40
N PRO A 60 1.95 5.44 16.21
CA PRO A 60 1.17 6.10 15.17
C PRO A 60 1.45 5.58 13.74
N VAL A 61 2.59 4.92 13.47
CA VAL A 61 2.86 4.25 12.19
C VAL A 61 2.29 2.82 12.14
N GLN A 62 2.23 2.13 13.28
CA GLN A 62 1.64 0.78 13.36
C GLN A 62 0.12 0.83 13.23
N ALA A 63 -0.52 1.88 13.75
CA ALA A 63 -1.97 1.98 13.74
C ALA A 63 -2.58 2.01 12.32
N PRO A 64 -2.08 2.79 11.36
CA PRO A 64 -2.55 2.73 9.97
C PRO A 64 -2.37 1.37 9.31
N LEU A 65 -1.31 0.62 9.65
CA LEU A 65 -1.10 -0.74 9.15
C LEU A 65 -2.16 -1.71 9.70
N LEU A 66 -2.47 -1.61 11.00
CA LEU A 66 -3.56 -2.37 11.62
C LEU A 66 -4.92 -1.98 11.03
N MET A 67 -5.18 -0.69 10.83
CA MET A 67 -6.42 -0.20 10.24
C MET A 67 -6.55 -0.63 8.79
N MET A 68 -5.47 -0.65 8.01
CA MET A 68 -5.45 -1.18 6.65
C MET A 68 -5.79 -2.68 6.63
N LEU A 69 -5.28 -3.46 7.60
CA LEU A 69 -5.60 -4.88 7.72
C LEU A 69 -7.08 -5.11 8.07
N LEU A 70 -7.62 -4.34 9.03
CA LEU A 70 -9.04 -4.39 9.38
C LEU A 70 -9.94 -3.97 8.20
N CYS A 71 -9.51 -2.98 7.45
CA CYS A 71 -10.17 -2.50 6.24
C CYS A 71 -9.74 -3.25 4.97
N ALA A 72 -8.98 -4.35 5.07
CA ALA A 72 -8.49 -5.11 3.91
C ALA A 72 -9.60 -5.52 2.92
N PRO A 73 -10.80 -6.00 3.33
CA PRO A 73 -11.85 -6.30 2.36
C PRO A 73 -12.37 -5.05 1.64
N LEU A 74 -12.38 -3.89 2.31
CA LEU A 74 -12.78 -2.62 1.70
C LEU A 74 -11.71 -2.12 0.71
N PHE A 75 -10.43 -2.20 1.09
CA PHE A 75 -9.31 -1.88 0.21
C PHE A 75 -9.27 -2.78 -1.02
N HIS A 76 -9.49 -4.09 -0.84
CA HIS A 76 -9.61 -5.03 -1.95
C HIS A 76 -10.76 -4.65 -2.88
N ARG A 77 -11.91 -4.24 -2.35
CA ARG A 77 -13.07 -3.82 -3.13
C ARG A 77 -12.89 -2.51 -3.89
N LEU A 78 -12.24 -1.54 -3.28
CA LEU A 78 -12.13 -0.19 -3.85
C LEU A 78 -10.92 -0.04 -4.76
N LEU A 79 -9.79 -0.68 -4.44
CA LEU A 79 -8.52 -0.45 -5.12
C LEU A 79 -8.11 -1.60 -6.06
N THR A 80 -8.72 -2.78 -5.97
CA THR A 80 -8.38 -3.89 -6.87
C THR A 80 -9.51 -4.22 -7.83
N GLN A 81 -9.16 -4.52 -9.09
CA GLN A 81 -10.10 -4.98 -10.12
C GLN A 81 -10.39 -6.49 -10.03
N HIS A 82 -9.92 -7.15 -8.96
CA HIS A 82 -9.99 -8.59 -8.79
C HIS A 82 -11.32 -9.04 -8.15
N PRO A 83 -11.75 -10.30 -8.39
CA PRO A 83 -12.93 -10.85 -7.74
C PRO A 83 -12.86 -10.72 -6.22
N GLN A 84 -13.99 -10.37 -5.60
CA GLN A 84 -14.06 -10.18 -4.15
C GLN A 84 -13.67 -11.43 -3.36
N LYS A 85 -13.82 -12.63 -3.92
CA LYS A 85 -13.41 -13.90 -3.29
C LYS A 85 -11.92 -13.95 -2.92
N LEU A 86 -11.07 -13.17 -3.59
CA LEU A 86 -9.62 -13.13 -3.38
C LEU A 86 -9.17 -12.12 -2.29
N TRP A 87 -10.11 -11.53 -1.54
CA TRP A 87 -9.79 -10.56 -0.48
C TRP A 87 -8.85 -11.12 0.60
N LYS A 88 -8.87 -12.45 0.82
CA LYS A 88 -8.00 -13.12 1.78
C LYS A 88 -6.53 -13.10 1.34
N GLU A 89 -6.26 -13.21 0.04
CA GLU A 89 -4.90 -13.12 -0.50
C GLU A 89 -4.36 -11.69 -0.36
N TYR A 90 -5.24 -10.71 -0.58
CA TYR A 90 -4.92 -9.31 -0.33
C TYR A 90 -4.62 -9.08 1.16
N ALA A 91 -5.49 -9.53 2.06
CA ALA A 91 -5.29 -9.42 3.51
C ALA A 91 -4.01 -10.14 3.98
N LEU A 92 -3.67 -11.29 3.40
CA LEU A 92 -2.42 -11.99 3.68
C LEU A 92 -1.20 -11.15 3.30
N GLY A 93 -1.22 -10.49 2.14
CA GLY A 93 -0.14 -9.59 1.72
C GLY A 93 0.02 -8.40 2.66
N VAL A 94 -1.10 -7.82 3.10
CA VAL A 94 -1.11 -6.74 4.11
C VAL A 94 -0.57 -7.24 5.45
N LEU A 95 -1.01 -8.41 5.91
CA LEU A 95 -0.59 -8.98 7.18
C LEU A 95 0.91 -9.29 7.20
N LEU A 96 1.45 -9.88 6.15
CA LEU A 96 2.87 -10.24 6.08
C LEU A 96 3.75 -9.00 6.12
N LEU A 97 3.50 -8.04 5.23
CA LEU A 97 4.34 -6.84 5.17
C LEU A 97 4.05 -5.88 6.32
N GLY A 98 2.79 -5.70 6.69
CA GLY A 98 2.38 -4.86 7.82
C GLY A 98 2.87 -5.41 9.15
N GLY A 99 2.89 -6.74 9.32
CA GLY A 99 3.48 -7.41 10.48
C GLY A 99 5.00 -7.24 10.54
N PHE A 100 5.69 -7.40 9.40
CA PHE A 100 7.13 -7.12 9.30
C PHE A 100 7.46 -5.69 9.70
N PHE A 101 6.75 -4.69 9.14
CA PHE A 101 6.96 -3.29 9.53
C PHE A 101 6.59 -3.03 10.98
N SER A 102 5.53 -3.64 11.49
CA SER A 102 5.14 -3.49 12.88
C SER A 102 6.26 -3.95 13.82
N ALA A 103 6.92 -5.07 13.52
CA ALA A 103 8.09 -5.54 14.28
C ALA A 103 9.29 -4.59 14.15
N VAL A 104 9.57 -4.09 12.95
CA VAL A 104 10.65 -3.12 12.71
C VAL A 104 10.43 -1.82 13.50
N TRP A 105 9.20 -1.34 13.59
CA TRP A 105 8.85 -0.14 14.35
C TRP A 105 8.95 -0.32 15.87
N MET A 106 9.03 -1.55 16.38
CA MET A 106 9.34 -1.81 17.79
C MET A 106 10.83 -1.60 18.11
N SER A 107 11.72 -1.59 17.12
CA SER A 107 13.16 -1.41 17.30
C SER A 107 13.58 0.05 17.54
N GLY A 108 12.65 0.98 17.74
CA GLY A 108 12.92 2.38 18.04
C GLY A 108 13.60 3.10 16.87
N TYR A 109 14.83 3.59 17.09
CA TYR A 109 15.58 4.34 16.07
C TYR A 109 15.90 3.50 14.81
N GLY A 110 16.05 2.18 14.98
CA GLY A 110 16.19 1.25 13.84
C GLY A 110 14.96 1.22 12.93
N GLY A 111 13.78 1.57 13.47
CA GLY A 111 12.54 1.69 12.72
C GLY A 111 12.58 2.80 11.66
N PHE A 112 13.26 3.91 11.92
CA PHE A 112 13.40 4.99 10.92
C PHE A 112 14.28 4.58 9.74
N VAL A 113 15.31 3.77 9.97
CA VAL A 113 16.21 3.29 8.90
C VAL A 113 15.53 2.20 8.10
N CYS A 114 15.08 1.12 8.75
CA CYS A 114 14.49 -0.03 8.06
C CYS A 114 13.04 0.20 7.63
N GLY A 115 12.22 0.79 8.50
CA GLY A 115 10.79 1.03 8.27
C GLY A 115 10.49 2.36 7.57
N GLY A 116 11.41 3.33 7.62
CA GLY A 116 11.32 4.60 6.89
C GLY A 116 12.14 4.57 5.61
N TYR A 117 13.45 4.78 5.73
CA TYR A 117 14.33 5.00 4.59
C TYR A 117 14.38 3.82 3.60
N LEU A 118 14.71 2.61 4.08
CA LEU A 118 14.75 1.43 3.22
C LEU A 118 13.38 1.10 2.65
N ALA A 119 12.31 1.29 3.43
CA ALA A 119 10.95 1.10 2.96
C ALA A 119 10.60 2.05 1.80
N VAL A 120 11.00 3.32 1.85
CA VAL A 120 10.80 4.28 0.74
C VAL A 120 11.58 3.85 -0.49
N VAL A 121 12.86 3.47 -0.35
CA VAL A 121 13.69 3.04 -1.47
C VAL A 121 13.08 1.82 -2.17
N VAL A 122 12.69 0.80 -1.41
CA VAL A 122 12.04 -0.39 -1.94
C VAL A 122 10.69 -0.05 -2.56
N TRP A 123 9.91 0.84 -1.94
CA TRP A 123 8.62 1.27 -2.47
C TRP A 123 8.73 2.01 -3.81
N ILE A 124 9.72 2.89 -3.96
CA ILE A 124 10.00 3.56 -5.24
C ILE A 124 10.39 2.52 -6.30
N TRP A 125 11.27 1.58 -5.95
CA TRP A 125 11.68 0.51 -6.86
C TRP A 125 10.53 -0.40 -7.29
N VAL A 126 9.65 -0.77 -6.36
CA VAL A 126 8.40 -1.49 -6.64
C VAL A 126 7.51 -0.67 -7.56
N SER A 127 7.34 0.62 -7.27
CA SER A 127 6.54 1.55 -8.05
C SER A 127 7.12 1.85 -9.44
N THR A 128 8.40 1.59 -9.72
CA THR A 128 8.92 1.69 -11.08
C THR A 128 8.88 0.35 -11.82
N SER A 129 9.01 -0.76 -11.09
CA SER A 129 9.13 -2.10 -11.68
C SER A 129 7.78 -2.78 -11.96
N TRP A 130 6.78 -2.56 -11.10
CA TRP A 130 5.53 -3.33 -11.10
C TRP A 130 4.43 -2.70 -11.97
N TRP A 131 4.54 -1.41 -12.26
CA TRP A 131 3.58 -0.66 -13.07
C TRP A 131 3.24 -1.25 -14.44
N ARG A 132 4.18 -2.00 -15.04
CA ARG A 132 4.02 -2.62 -16.35
C ARG A 132 3.22 -3.94 -16.34
N PHE A 133 2.83 -4.45 -15.17
CA PHE A 133 2.22 -5.78 -15.04
C PHE A 133 0.85 -5.74 -14.37
N HIS A 134 -0.05 -6.62 -14.81
CA HIS A 134 -1.28 -6.95 -14.06
C HIS A 134 -0.88 -7.85 -12.88
N LEU A 135 -0.89 -7.27 -11.67
CA LEU A 135 -0.40 -7.94 -10.48
C LEU A 135 -1.48 -8.79 -9.81
N PRO A 136 -1.11 -9.94 -9.21
CA PRO A 136 -2.01 -10.68 -8.33
C PRO A 136 -2.34 -9.85 -7.08
N PRO A 137 -3.50 -10.09 -6.44
CA PRO A 137 -3.97 -9.30 -5.30
C PRO A 137 -2.99 -9.26 -4.13
N PHE A 138 -2.20 -10.33 -3.93
CA PHE A 138 -1.13 -10.38 -2.95
C PHE A 138 -0.03 -9.33 -3.17
N ARG A 139 0.42 -9.15 -4.41
CA ARG A 139 1.46 -8.16 -4.73
C ARG A 139 0.91 -6.74 -4.65
N LEU A 140 -0.34 -6.52 -5.08
CA LEU A 140 -1.01 -5.24 -4.89
C LEU A 140 -1.12 -4.86 -3.41
N ALA A 141 -1.46 -5.82 -2.56
CA ALA A 141 -1.48 -5.61 -1.12
C ALA A 141 -0.12 -5.17 -0.56
N ILE A 142 0.97 -5.82 -0.98
CA ILE A 142 2.33 -5.43 -0.58
C ILE A 142 2.59 -3.97 -0.99
N TRP A 143 2.28 -3.62 -2.24
CA TRP A 143 2.50 -2.27 -2.75
C TRP A 143 1.70 -1.22 -1.98
N HIS A 144 0.40 -1.47 -1.74
CA HIS A 144 -0.45 -0.59 -0.95
C HIS A 144 0.05 -0.47 0.50
N THR A 145 0.57 -1.55 1.09
CA THR A 145 1.08 -1.55 2.47
C THR A 145 2.32 -0.67 2.60
N PHE A 146 3.22 -0.66 1.61
CA PHE A 146 4.30 0.33 1.55
C PHE A 146 3.75 1.76 1.51
N GLY A 147 2.77 2.01 0.64
CA GLY A 147 2.14 3.33 0.54
C GLY A 147 1.56 3.80 1.87
N VAL A 148 0.80 2.94 2.57
CA VAL A 148 0.25 3.21 3.90
C VAL A 148 1.35 3.45 4.93
N ASN A 149 2.40 2.62 4.97
CA ASN A 149 3.51 2.79 5.91
C ASN A 149 4.22 4.15 5.74
N ILE A 150 4.55 4.53 4.50
CA ILE A 150 5.23 5.80 4.21
C ILE A 150 4.31 7.00 4.48
N GLY A 151 3.05 6.89 4.07
CA GLY A 151 2.04 7.90 4.38
C GLY A 151 1.89 8.10 5.89
N ALA A 152 1.77 7.00 6.64
CA ALA A 152 1.65 7.00 8.10
C ALA A 152 2.84 7.66 8.78
N LEU A 153 4.06 7.34 8.37
CA LEU A 153 5.27 8.00 8.85
C LEU A 153 5.21 9.52 8.60
N GLY A 154 4.88 9.94 7.37
CA GLY A 154 4.78 11.35 7.01
C GLY A 154 3.71 12.09 7.81
N GLY A 155 2.51 11.52 7.93
CA GLY A 155 1.41 12.11 8.70
C GLY A 155 1.70 12.21 10.20
N SER A 156 2.35 11.20 10.75
CA SER A 156 2.75 11.18 12.17
C SER A 156 3.80 12.26 12.47
N ILE A 157 4.84 12.37 11.63
CA ILE A 157 5.88 13.41 11.79
C ILE A 157 5.28 14.81 11.63
N MET A 158 4.44 15.00 10.61
CA MET A 158 3.78 16.29 10.36
C MET A 158 2.95 16.70 11.57
N MET A 159 2.10 15.81 12.11
CA MET A 159 1.24 16.14 13.23
C MET A 159 2.04 16.31 14.54
N TYR A 160 3.11 15.54 14.73
CA TYR A 160 4.03 15.75 15.85
C TYR A 160 4.66 17.15 15.81
N GLY A 161 5.11 17.61 14.64
CA GLY A 161 5.68 18.95 14.48
C GLY A 161 4.67 20.10 14.58
N LEU A 162 3.37 19.83 14.40
CA LEU A 162 2.30 20.83 14.59
C LEU A 162 1.79 20.92 16.03
N LEU A 163 1.93 19.84 16.81
CA LEU A 163 1.45 19.74 18.20
C LEU A 163 2.54 20.02 19.24
N GLY A 164 3.81 19.87 18.86
CA GLY A 164 4.98 20.23 19.67
C GLY A 164 5.38 21.69 19.51
#